data_AF-E4YFU2-F1
#
_entry.id   AF-E4YFU2-F1
#
_cell.length_a   1.000
_cell.length_b   1.000
_cell.length_c   1.000
_cell.angle_alpha   90.00
_cell.angle_beta   90.00
_cell.angle_gamma   90.00
#
_symmetry.space_group_name_H-M   'P 1'
#
loop_
_entity.id
_entity.type
_entity.pdbx_description
1 polymer ?
#
loop_
_entity_poly.entity_id
_entity_poly.type
_entity_poly.pdbx_seq_one_letter_code
_entity_poly.pdbx_strand_id
1 'polypeptide(L)'
;MTEILYSNTVNVLLSREQVVRHWLKLEIEKNFTVHEKSYRIRLTDPTDFFFLYTKTIAEADYNLLKAEQQLSIDFHTFPSILIELINETTDSSPSKRIEVTCHTLRANLSIVEPRKIRNITELNLELLPADDSEQKVYLASSLKQLQTVSAESNHRNETKIDQLQKQLSETTKRLEDINNELESLKIRGEGKTEEIRLEYEAKINEEKRKALRAEQDARVDFDAKKGALETAFDSERRRFELKISDLENVKEELSQKKIRAENTVREQKIRIDQLTHEQSRIKHENQKTEKHKNELDKKAQSREEQLFTLKSELASKTLEINELKTNISRMSYQTRTAEDQQASKDEKLQQIQAHSHKLERDNEVLVADLAKANEIIGRKMDESKNLKDKYRRNSEIIKKQEKLLTDKDSDIKKLATKLRQDGEVKQKLEAKQAETSGELETVREKLQAAINKNSQDDKVIQYLSRNKQLNAQKPSDSSTNPYAQQIASQRAHTTQSAHSIAPSLAGDFSVGNLLSKLQSTPILSEVNGLPPFRPSPVSSQLCLPKPGENNSR
;
A
#
# COMPACT_ATOMS: atom_id res chain seq x y z
N MET A 1 -153.86 -20.80 96.79
CA MET A 1 -152.62 -20.30 96.15
C MET A 1 -152.75 -20.59 94.67
N THR A 2 -152.44 -19.60 93.83
CA THR A 2 -152.43 -19.76 92.36
C THR A 2 -150.99 -19.98 91.92
N GLU A 3 -150.76 -21.05 91.18
CA GLU A 3 -149.45 -21.47 90.70
C GLU A 3 -149.53 -21.69 89.18
N ILE A 4 -148.68 -21.00 88.42
CA ILE A 4 -148.63 -21.14 86.96
C ILE A 4 -147.78 -22.37 86.65
N LEU A 5 -148.42 -23.43 86.13
CA LEU A 5 -147.76 -24.67 85.71
C LEU A 5 -147.23 -24.58 84.27
N TYR A 6 -147.89 -23.78 83.44
CA TYR A 6 -147.50 -23.50 82.05
C TYR A 6 -147.91 -22.08 81.66
N SER A 7 -147.06 -21.39 80.90
CA SER A 7 -147.39 -20.12 80.24
C SER A 7 -146.44 -19.95 79.07
N ASN A 8 -146.95 -20.13 77.84
CA ASN A 8 -146.16 -20.00 76.61
C ASN A 8 -147.06 -19.58 75.43
N THR A 9 -146.45 -19.10 74.36
CA THR A 9 -147.15 -18.77 73.11
C THR A 9 -147.09 -19.96 72.15
N VAL A 10 -148.26 -20.51 71.80
CA VAL A 10 -148.43 -21.72 70.98
C VAL A 10 -149.06 -21.39 69.63
N ASN A 11 -148.69 -22.15 68.59
CA ASN A 11 -149.29 -21.97 67.26
C ASN A 11 -150.58 -22.80 67.19
N VAL A 12 -151.71 -22.13 66.96
CA VAL A 12 -153.03 -22.79 66.85
C VAL A 12 -153.61 -22.61 65.45
N LEU A 13 -154.40 -23.58 65.00
CA LEU A 13 -155.36 -23.38 63.91
C LEU A 13 -156.64 -22.77 64.50
N LEU A 14 -156.72 -21.45 64.46
CA LEU A 14 -157.86 -20.67 64.93
C LEU A 14 -158.94 -20.64 63.84
N SER A 15 -160.11 -21.17 64.16
CA SER A 15 -161.29 -21.18 63.29
C SER A 15 -162.33 -20.22 63.85
N ARG A 16 -162.56 -19.10 63.14
CA ARG A 16 -163.66 -18.15 63.41
C ARG A 16 -164.60 -18.12 62.20
N GLU A 17 -164.34 -17.24 61.23
CA GLU A 17 -164.99 -17.21 59.91
C GLU A 17 -164.14 -17.92 58.84
N GLN A 18 -162.83 -17.96 59.05
CA GLN A 18 -161.84 -18.72 58.28
C GLN A 18 -160.93 -19.48 59.25
N VAL A 19 -160.18 -20.46 58.74
CA VAL A 19 -159.16 -21.21 59.49
C VAL A 19 -157.80 -20.56 59.24
N VAL A 20 -157.20 -19.98 60.28
CA VAL A 20 -155.90 -19.29 60.21
C VAL A 20 -154.92 -19.86 61.22
N ARG A 21 -153.62 -19.87 60.89
CA ARG A 21 -152.58 -20.09 61.91
C ARG A 21 -152.39 -18.82 62.71
N HIS A 22 -152.57 -18.89 64.02
CA HIS A 22 -152.42 -17.75 64.92
C HIS A 22 -151.58 -18.13 66.14
N TRP A 23 -150.95 -17.14 66.76
CA TRP A 23 -150.12 -17.33 67.95
C TRP A 23 -150.88 -16.87 69.18
N LEU A 24 -151.35 -17.83 69.98
CA LEU A 24 -152.08 -17.55 71.22
C LEU A 24 -151.24 -17.91 72.43
N LYS A 25 -151.33 -17.11 73.50
CA LYS A 25 -150.72 -17.43 74.79
C LYS A 25 -151.64 -18.37 75.55
N LEU A 26 -151.14 -19.59 75.79
CA LEU A 26 -151.82 -20.64 76.55
C LEU A 26 -151.18 -20.72 77.94
N GLU A 27 -152.01 -20.63 78.98
CA GLU A 27 -151.60 -20.74 80.37
C GLU A 27 -152.40 -21.81 81.09
N ILE A 28 -151.73 -22.53 82.00
CA ILE A 28 -152.35 -23.52 82.87
C ILE A 28 -152.02 -23.13 84.31
N GLU A 29 -153.05 -22.73 85.05
CA GLU A 29 -152.96 -22.37 86.45
C GLU A 29 -153.53 -23.48 87.33
N LYS A 30 -152.88 -23.70 88.47
CA LYS A 30 -153.32 -24.55 89.57
C LYS A 30 -153.86 -23.66 90.68
N ASN A 31 -155.17 -23.72 90.92
CA ASN A 31 -155.89 -22.92 91.90
C ASN A 31 -156.33 -23.83 93.05
N PHE A 32 -155.42 -24.06 94.01
CA PHE A 32 -155.71 -24.90 95.18
C PHE A 32 -156.00 -24.01 96.40
N THR A 33 -157.17 -24.20 97.00
CA THR A 33 -157.62 -23.58 98.25
C THR A 33 -157.84 -24.66 99.33
N VAL A 34 -158.31 -24.28 100.51
CA VAL A 34 -158.63 -25.24 101.60
C VAL A 34 -159.89 -26.07 101.29
N HIS A 35 -160.77 -25.57 100.43
CA HIS A 35 -162.09 -26.17 100.18
C HIS A 35 -162.32 -26.60 98.72
N GLU A 36 -161.45 -26.16 97.80
CA GLU A 36 -161.55 -26.44 96.36
C GLU A 36 -160.15 -26.65 95.78
N LYS A 37 -159.98 -27.71 94.98
CA LYS A 37 -158.86 -27.87 94.06
C LYS A 37 -159.37 -27.73 92.64
N SER A 38 -158.85 -26.77 91.87
CA SER A 38 -159.16 -26.64 90.45
C SER A 38 -157.93 -26.29 89.60
N TYR A 39 -158.00 -26.63 88.32
CA TYR A 39 -157.06 -26.15 87.30
C TYR A 39 -157.80 -25.20 86.37
N ARG A 40 -157.22 -24.02 86.09
CA ARG A 40 -157.76 -23.06 85.12
C ARG A 40 -156.85 -23.04 83.89
N ILE A 41 -157.37 -23.53 82.77
CA ILE A 41 -156.78 -23.29 81.46
C ILE A 41 -157.23 -21.88 81.04
N ARG A 42 -156.28 -21.06 80.59
CA ARG A 42 -156.51 -19.72 80.02
C ARG A 42 -155.89 -19.65 78.63
N LEU A 43 -156.66 -19.16 77.67
CA LEU A 43 -156.20 -18.88 76.31
C LEU A 43 -156.38 -17.38 76.03
N THR A 44 -155.30 -16.70 75.65
CA THR A 44 -155.28 -15.24 75.40
C THR A 44 -154.53 -14.89 74.12
N ASP A 45 -154.83 -13.73 73.55
CA ASP A 45 -154.20 -13.25 72.33
C ASP A 45 -153.19 -12.13 72.65
N PRO A 46 -151.91 -12.24 72.23
CA PRO A 46 -150.93 -11.16 72.39
C PRO A 46 -151.28 -9.87 71.61
N THR A 47 -152.22 -9.94 70.66
CA THR A 47 -152.65 -8.83 69.79
C THR A 47 -154.07 -8.33 70.07
N ASP A 48 -154.90 -9.09 70.81
CA ASP A 48 -156.27 -8.74 71.18
C ASP A 48 -156.48 -8.89 72.70
N PHE A 49 -156.41 -7.76 73.41
CA PHE A 49 -156.57 -7.71 74.88
C PHE A 49 -157.99 -8.06 75.37
N PHE A 50 -158.97 -8.20 74.47
CA PHE A 50 -160.31 -8.68 74.80
C PHE A 50 -160.50 -10.18 74.52
N PHE A 51 -159.57 -10.82 73.79
CA PHE A 51 -159.58 -12.27 73.63
C PHE A 51 -159.02 -12.96 74.88
N LEU A 52 -159.94 -13.36 75.76
CA LEU A 52 -159.66 -14.15 76.96
C LEU A 52 -160.71 -15.25 77.08
N TYR A 53 -160.27 -16.50 76.95
CA TYR A 53 -161.12 -17.69 77.13
C TYR A 53 -160.58 -18.51 78.30
N THR A 54 -161.46 -18.92 79.21
CA THR A 54 -161.11 -19.67 80.41
C THR A 54 -161.92 -20.97 80.54
N LYS A 55 -161.28 -21.99 81.10
CA LYS A 55 -161.92 -23.24 81.53
C LYS A 55 -161.34 -23.66 82.87
N THR A 56 -162.13 -23.46 83.92
CA THR A 56 -161.86 -24.03 85.24
C THR A 56 -162.38 -25.46 85.29
N ILE A 57 -161.55 -26.38 85.75
CA ILE A 57 -161.87 -27.80 85.97
C ILE A 57 -161.63 -28.06 87.46
N ALA A 58 -162.72 -28.18 88.22
CA ALA A 58 -162.64 -28.55 89.64
C ALA A 58 -162.52 -30.08 89.81
N GLU A 59 -161.94 -30.50 90.93
CA GLU A 59 -161.76 -31.90 91.30
C GLU A 59 -163.08 -32.70 91.35
N ALA A 60 -164.18 -32.04 91.72
CA ALA A 60 -165.52 -32.64 91.70
C ALA A 60 -166.03 -32.91 90.27
N ASP A 61 -165.92 -31.90 89.40
CA ASP A 61 -166.43 -31.94 88.02
C ASP A 61 -165.57 -32.79 87.08
N TYR A 62 -164.29 -33.03 87.44
CA TYR A 62 -163.36 -33.80 86.62
C TYR A 62 -163.88 -35.19 86.24
N ASN A 63 -164.69 -35.84 87.10
CA ASN A 63 -165.28 -37.14 86.80
C ASN A 63 -166.24 -37.11 85.60
N LEU A 64 -166.91 -35.98 85.35
CA LEU A 64 -167.76 -35.79 84.17
C LEU A 64 -166.90 -35.68 82.91
N LEU A 65 -165.84 -34.86 82.95
CA LEU A 65 -164.88 -34.70 81.86
C LEU A 65 -164.16 -36.04 81.54
N LYS A 66 -163.79 -36.79 82.58
CA LYS A 66 -163.16 -38.12 82.48
C LYS A 66 -164.08 -39.12 81.77
N ALA A 67 -165.38 -39.11 82.07
CA ALA A 67 -166.36 -39.96 81.42
C ALA A 67 -166.69 -39.51 79.98
N GLU A 68 -166.90 -38.21 79.76
CA GLU A 68 -167.24 -37.61 78.47
C GLU A 68 -166.17 -37.89 77.40
N GLN A 69 -164.89 -37.73 77.77
CA GLN A 69 -163.75 -37.87 76.86
C GLN A 69 -162.98 -39.19 77.04
N GLN A 70 -163.55 -40.13 77.80
CA GLN A 70 -163.02 -41.48 78.04
C GLN A 70 -161.55 -41.49 78.54
N LEU A 71 -161.19 -40.47 79.34
CA LEU A 71 -159.83 -40.27 79.81
C LEU A 71 -159.46 -41.34 80.85
N SER A 72 -158.30 -41.97 80.70
CA SER A 72 -157.78 -42.94 81.68
C SER A 72 -157.19 -42.27 82.92
N ILE A 73 -156.66 -41.05 82.77
CA ILE A 73 -155.85 -40.34 83.76
C ILE A 73 -156.67 -39.67 84.86
N ASP A 74 -156.05 -39.49 86.04
CA ASP A 74 -156.68 -38.87 87.22
C ASP A 74 -156.40 -37.37 87.32
N PHE A 75 -157.23 -36.66 88.10
CA PHE A 75 -157.23 -35.20 88.23
C PHE A 75 -155.84 -34.60 88.53
N HIS A 76 -155.05 -35.23 89.40
CA HIS A 76 -153.70 -34.75 89.75
C HIS A 76 -152.67 -34.94 88.63
N THR A 77 -152.88 -35.91 87.73
CA THR A 77 -151.98 -36.26 86.62
C THR A 77 -152.37 -35.50 85.34
N PHE A 78 -153.64 -35.15 85.20
CA PHE A 78 -154.21 -34.37 84.08
C PHE A 78 -153.38 -33.15 83.63
N PRO A 79 -152.94 -32.22 84.50
CA PRO A 79 -152.19 -31.04 84.04
C PRO A 79 -150.82 -31.41 83.43
N SER A 80 -150.15 -32.45 83.94
CA SER A 80 -148.84 -32.88 83.43
C SER A 80 -148.97 -33.46 82.03
N ILE A 81 -149.96 -34.32 81.80
CA ILE A 81 -150.27 -34.90 80.49
C ILE A 81 -150.74 -33.81 79.52
N LEU A 82 -151.55 -32.85 79.97
CA LEU A 82 -151.94 -31.70 79.15
C LEU A 82 -150.72 -30.89 78.69
N ILE A 83 -149.73 -30.66 79.56
CA ILE A 83 -148.48 -29.97 79.22
C ILE A 83 -147.63 -30.79 78.23
N GLU A 84 -147.54 -32.11 78.42
CA GLU A 84 -146.87 -33.04 77.50
C GLU A 84 -147.50 -32.97 76.10
N LEU A 85 -148.83 -33.12 76.01
CA LEU A 85 -149.61 -33.02 74.78
C LEU A 85 -149.46 -31.66 74.08
N ILE A 86 -149.31 -30.56 74.83
CA ILE A 86 -149.06 -29.22 74.27
C ILE A 86 -147.63 -29.14 73.71
N ASN A 87 -146.63 -29.65 74.44
CA ASN A 87 -145.23 -29.58 74.02
C ASN A 87 -144.99 -30.34 72.70
N GLU A 88 -145.64 -31.49 72.50
CA GLU A 88 -145.65 -32.25 71.23
C GLU A 88 -146.20 -31.45 70.02
N THR A 89 -146.89 -30.33 70.25
CA THR A 89 -147.33 -29.38 69.20
C THR A 89 -146.34 -28.25 68.93
N THR A 90 -145.33 -28.08 69.80
CA THR A 90 -144.32 -27.00 69.72
C THR A 90 -142.94 -27.48 69.28
N ASP A 91 -142.71 -28.79 69.23
CA ASP A 91 -141.46 -29.39 68.74
C ASP A 91 -141.16 -29.05 67.27
N SER A 92 -139.90 -29.22 66.86
CA SER A 92 -139.41 -28.86 65.52
C SER A 92 -140.03 -29.70 64.38
N SER A 93 -140.60 -30.85 64.69
CA SER A 93 -141.45 -31.66 63.81
C SER A 93 -142.68 -32.14 64.59
N PRO A 94 -143.71 -31.29 64.75
CA PRO A 94 -144.76 -31.54 65.72
C PRO A 94 -145.66 -32.70 65.25
N SER A 95 -145.82 -33.70 66.12
CA SER A 95 -146.64 -34.90 65.87
C SER A 95 -148.14 -34.58 65.95
N LYS A 96 -148.49 -33.57 66.75
CA LYS A 96 -149.85 -33.11 67.06
C LYS A 96 -149.97 -31.61 66.76
N ARG A 97 -151.18 -31.09 66.69
CA ARG A 97 -151.45 -29.65 66.56
C ARG A 97 -152.63 -29.21 67.42
N ILE A 98 -152.62 -27.94 67.81
CA ILE A 98 -153.74 -27.33 68.53
C ILE A 98 -154.71 -26.72 67.51
N GLU A 99 -156.00 -27.06 67.62
CA GLU A 99 -157.09 -26.46 66.85
C GLU A 99 -158.04 -25.74 67.82
N VAL A 100 -158.36 -24.48 67.55
CA VAL A 100 -159.24 -23.65 68.38
C VAL A 100 -160.43 -23.21 67.54
N THR A 101 -161.62 -23.77 67.80
CA THR A 101 -162.84 -23.36 67.12
C THR A 101 -163.64 -22.41 68.01
N CYS A 102 -163.69 -21.12 67.63
CA CYS A 102 -164.39 -20.08 68.37
C CYS A 102 -165.79 -19.83 67.80
N HIS A 103 -166.79 -19.91 68.67
CA HIS A 103 -168.16 -19.47 68.44
C HIS A 103 -168.45 -18.26 69.34
N THR A 104 -169.57 -17.57 69.10
CA THR A 104 -169.91 -16.29 69.77
C THR A 104 -169.98 -16.32 71.30
N LEU A 105 -170.12 -17.50 71.91
CA LEU A 105 -170.24 -17.67 73.36
C LEU A 105 -169.32 -18.77 73.95
N ARG A 106 -168.53 -19.48 73.13
CA ARG A 106 -167.70 -20.64 73.55
C ARG A 106 -166.53 -20.86 72.58
N ALA A 107 -165.42 -21.41 73.06
CA ALA A 107 -164.31 -21.86 72.21
C ALA A 107 -163.90 -23.30 72.52
N ASN A 108 -163.78 -24.15 71.51
CA ASN A 108 -163.33 -25.52 71.64
C ASN A 108 -161.84 -25.64 71.32
N LEU A 109 -161.03 -25.98 72.33
CA LEU A 109 -159.59 -26.23 72.24
C LEU A 109 -159.36 -27.73 72.09
N SER A 110 -159.15 -28.17 70.84
CA SER A 110 -158.82 -29.56 70.50
C SER A 110 -157.31 -29.74 70.33
N ILE A 111 -156.74 -30.80 70.92
CA ILE A 111 -155.40 -31.30 70.58
C ILE A 111 -155.57 -32.46 69.60
N VAL A 112 -154.96 -32.33 68.41
CA VAL A 112 -155.30 -33.14 67.23
C VAL A 112 -154.06 -33.75 66.58
N GLU A 113 -154.02 -35.07 66.50
CA GLU A 113 -153.01 -35.84 65.77
C GLU A 113 -153.44 -36.01 64.30
N PRO A 114 -152.73 -35.44 63.31
CA PRO A 114 -152.92 -35.76 61.90
C PRO A 114 -152.55 -37.22 61.57
N ARG A 115 -153.50 -37.99 61.03
CA ARG A 115 -153.21 -39.27 60.33
C ARG A 115 -153.75 -39.24 58.91
N LYS A 116 -153.16 -40.07 58.04
CA LYS A 116 -153.33 -40.08 56.57
C LYS A 116 -154.77 -40.22 56.02
N ILE A 117 -155.74 -40.58 56.87
CA ILE A 117 -157.15 -40.85 56.48
C ILE A 117 -158.13 -40.05 57.36
N ARG A 118 -157.84 -39.92 58.67
CA ARG A 118 -158.68 -39.22 59.64
C ARG A 118 -157.79 -38.65 60.74
N ASN A 119 -158.05 -37.41 61.15
CA ASN A 119 -157.47 -36.86 62.38
C ASN A 119 -157.93 -37.66 63.61
N ILE A 120 -157.15 -37.66 64.69
CA ILE A 120 -157.57 -38.12 66.02
C ILE A 120 -157.51 -36.92 66.96
N THR A 121 -158.61 -36.63 67.65
CA THR A 121 -158.62 -35.65 68.74
C THR A 121 -158.31 -36.39 70.03
N GLU A 122 -157.22 -36.04 70.71
CA GLU A 122 -156.78 -36.68 71.96
C GLU A 122 -157.38 -36.01 73.20
N LEU A 123 -157.73 -34.72 73.09
CA LEU A 123 -158.41 -33.95 74.13
C LEU A 123 -159.20 -32.81 73.46
N ASN A 124 -160.40 -32.50 73.95
CA ASN A 124 -161.17 -31.32 73.51
C ASN A 124 -161.74 -30.54 74.71
N LEU A 125 -161.16 -29.40 75.05
CA LEU A 125 -161.64 -28.58 76.16
C LEU A 125 -162.55 -27.46 75.63
N GLU A 126 -163.81 -27.46 76.05
CA GLU A 126 -164.72 -26.33 75.84
C GLU A 126 -164.43 -25.22 76.86
N LEU A 127 -163.88 -24.10 76.40
CA LEU A 127 -163.69 -22.86 77.16
C LEU A 127 -164.87 -21.90 76.95
N LEU A 128 -165.11 -21.05 77.94
CA LEU A 128 -166.02 -19.92 77.85
C LEU A 128 -165.22 -18.62 77.68
N PRO A 129 -165.75 -17.57 77.03
CA PRO A 129 -165.17 -16.25 77.13
C PRO A 129 -165.26 -15.78 78.59
N ALA A 130 -164.24 -15.09 79.08
CA ALA A 130 -164.28 -14.47 80.39
C ALA A 130 -165.36 -13.39 80.47
N ASP A 131 -165.90 -13.17 81.68
CA ASP A 131 -166.82 -12.07 81.91
C ASP A 131 -166.11 -10.73 82.08
N ASP A 132 -166.91 -9.66 82.10
CA ASP A 132 -166.45 -8.28 82.22
C ASP A 132 -165.68 -8.00 83.54
N SER A 133 -165.71 -8.92 84.51
CA SER A 133 -164.99 -8.86 85.79
C SER A 133 -163.65 -9.60 85.71
N GLU A 134 -163.63 -10.87 85.25
CA GLU A 134 -162.40 -11.65 85.04
C GLU A 134 -161.50 -10.94 84.00
N GLN A 135 -162.06 -10.34 82.95
CA GLN A 135 -161.31 -9.53 81.97
C GLN A 135 -160.57 -8.37 82.65
N LYS A 136 -161.25 -7.59 83.51
CA LYS A 136 -160.66 -6.43 84.18
C LYS A 136 -159.61 -6.83 85.21
N VAL A 137 -159.87 -7.92 85.96
CA VAL A 137 -158.93 -8.47 86.95
C VAL A 137 -157.67 -9.03 86.28
N TYR A 138 -157.81 -9.74 85.16
CA TYR A 138 -156.68 -10.21 84.35
C TYR A 138 -155.86 -9.04 83.83
N LEU A 139 -156.47 -8.10 83.10
CA LEU A 139 -155.76 -6.98 82.48
C LEU A 139 -155.07 -6.07 83.51
N ALA A 140 -155.70 -5.78 84.65
CA ALA A 140 -155.07 -5.03 85.73
C ALA A 140 -153.85 -5.76 86.34
N SER A 141 -153.91 -7.09 86.45
CA SER A 141 -152.82 -7.92 86.96
C SER A 141 -151.65 -7.98 85.98
N SER A 142 -151.93 -8.22 84.68
CA SER A 142 -150.92 -8.21 83.61
C SER A 142 -150.27 -6.84 83.45
N LEU A 143 -151.04 -5.74 83.51
CA LEU A 143 -150.51 -4.38 83.45
C LEU A 143 -149.57 -4.09 84.62
N LYS A 144 -149.95 -4.47 85.85
CA LYS A 144 -149.09 -4.30 87.03
C LYS A 144 -147.78 -5.09 86.90
N GLN A 145 -147.86 -6.34 86.44
CA GLN A 145 -146.66 -7.17 86.19
C GLN A 145 -145.75 -6.54 85.13
N LEU A 146 -146.32 -6.05 84.02
CA LEU A 146 -145.59 -5.39 82.95
C LEU A 146 -144.91 -4.10 83.43
N GLN A 147 -145.58 -3.30 84.27
CA GLN A 147 -145.01 -2.09 84.88
C GLN A 147 -143.81 -2.41 85.78
N THR A 148 -143.91 -3.44 86.64
CA THR A 148 -142.78 -3.87 87.49
C THR A 148 -141.58 -4.34 86.65
N VAL A 149 -141.80 -5.27 85.70
CA VAL A 149 -140.72 -5.80 84.85
C VAL A 149 -140.08 -4.70 83.98
N SER A 150 -140.88 -3.75 83.48
CA SER A 150 -140.38 -2.59 82.72
C SER A 150 -139.52 -1.67 83.57
N ALA A 151 -139.95 -1.34 84.80
CA ALA A 151 -139.18 -0.50 85.72
C ALA A 151 -137.84 -1.15 86.12
N GLU A 152 -137.85 -2.45 86.46
CA GLU A 152 -136.64 -3.22 86.76
C GLU A 152 -135.69 -3.30 85.57
N SER A 153 -136.22 -3.50 84.36
CA SER A 153 -135.43 -3.52 83.12
C SER A 153 -134.79 -2.16 82.82
N ASN A 154 -135.55 -1.07 82.93
CA ASN A 154 -135.04 0.28 82.69
C ASN A 154 -133.93 0.65 83.67
N HIS A 155 -134.14 0.42 84.97
CA HIS A 155 -133.11 0.68 85.99
C HIS A 155 -131.82 -0.14 85.76
N ARG A 156 -131.97 -1.40 85.31
CA ARG A 156 -130.83 -2.26 84.94
C ARG A 156 -130.10 -1.77 83.69
N ASN A 157 -130.81 -1.15 82.75
CA ASN A 157 -130.23 -0.56 81.55
C ASN A 157 -129.50 0.76 81.87
N GLU A 158 -130.12 1.66 82.66
CA GLU A 158 -129.53 2.91 83.15
C GLU A 158 -128.20 2.64 83.89
N THR A 159 -128.24 1.80 84.93
CA THR A 159 -127.05 1.43 85.69
C THR A 159 -125.97 0.74 84.85
N LYS A 160 -126.34 0.09 83.74
CA LYS A 160 -125.37 -0.49 82.80
C LYS A 160 -124.79 0.55 81.83
N ILE A 161 -125.59 1.54 81.42
CA ILE A 161 -125.14 2.68 80.61
C ILE A 161 -124.11 3.50 81.42
N ASP A 162 -124.38 3.83 82.68
CA ASP A 162 -123.45 4.57 83.54
C ASP A 162 -122.10 3.85 83.70
N GLN A 163 -122.13 2.53 83.93
CA GLN A 163 -120.91 1.70 83.98
C GLN A 163 -120.11 1.75 82.68
N LEU A 164 -120.79 1.65 81.53
CA LEU A 164 -120.14 1.65 80.21
C LEU A 164 -119.61 3.05 79.85
N GLN A 165 -120.32 4.12 80.18
CA GLN A 165 -119.85 5.50 80.00
C GLN A 165 -118.60 5.77 80.87
N LYS A 166 -118.62 5.33 82.13
CA LYS A 166 -117.44 5.42 83.00
C LYS A 166 -116.24 4.66 82.42
N GLN A 167 -116.43 3.39 82.05
CA GLN A 167 -115.38 2.58 81.42
C GLN A 167 -114.86 3.20 80.12
N LEU A 168 -115.72 3.79 79.30
CA LEU A 168 -115.34 4.52 78.09
C LEU A 168 -114.49 5.75 78.42
N SER A 169 -114.83 6.53 79.46
CA SER A 169 -114.04 7.69 79.87
C SER A 169 -112.65 7.30 80.40
N GLU A 170 -112.58 6.24 81.22
CA GLU A 170 -111.34 5.72 81.81
C GLU A 170 -110.41 5.14 80.75
N THR A 171 -110.95 4.40 79.77
CA THR A 171 -110.17 3.85 78.65
C THR A 171 -109.76 4.93 77.64
N THR A 172 -110.61 5.90 77.34
CA THR A 172 -110.28 7.03 76.46
C THR A 172 -109.13 7.85 77.03
N LYS A 173 -109.21 8.22 78.32
CA LYS A 173 -108.11 8.94 78.98
C LYS A 173 -106.81 8.12 78.97
N ARG A 174 -106.88 6.82 79.27
CA ARG A 174 -105.70 5.95 79.26
C ARG A 174 -105.07 5.82 77.86
N LEU A 175 -105.87 5.88 76.79
CA LEU A 175 -105.36 5.93 75.41
C LEU A 175 -104.67 7.26 75.12
N GLU A 176 -105.22 8.38 75.59
CA GLU A 176 -104.60 9.71 75.49
C GLU A 176 -103.24 9.76 76.23
N ASP A 177 -103.20 9.30 77.48
CA ASP A 177 -101.96 9.20 78.28
C ASP A 177 -100.88 8.37 77.56
N ILE A 178 -101.23 7.19 77.02
CA ILE A 178 -100.31 6.32 76.27
C ILE A 178 -99.87 6.94 74.95
N ASN A 179 -100.77 7.61 74.22
CA ASN A 179 -100.45 8.26 72.95
C ASN A 179 -99.48 9.44 73.14
N ASN A 180 -99.65 10.20 74.22
CA ASN A 180 -98.75 11.28 74.62
C ASN A 180 -97.37 10.73 75.03
N GLU A 181 -97.30 9.61 75.77
CA GLU A 181 -96.03 8.95 76.07
C GLU A 181 -95.33 8.47 74.78
N LEU A 182 -96.07 7.81 73.88
CA LEU A 182 -95.57 7.28 72.61
C LEU A 182 -94.97 8.38 71.72
N GLU A 183 -95.65 9.52 71.54
CA GLU A 183 -95.11 10.61 70.74
C GLU A 183 -93.88 11.26 71.43
N SER A 184 -93.87 11.34 72.77
CA SER A 184 -92.69 11.81 73.53
C SER A 184 -91.47 10.87 73.41
N LEU A 185 -91.70 9.57 73.22
CA LEU A 185 -90.67 8.57 72.99
C LEU A 185 -90.20 8.60 71.53
N LYS A 186 -91.12 8.79 70.58
CA LYS A 186 -90.82 8.95 69.15
C LYS A 186 -89.95 10.17 68.88
N ILE A 187 -90.35 11.36 69.33
CA ILE A 187 -89.54 12.59 69.20
C ILE A 187 -88.15 12.42 69.84
N ARG A 188 -88.06 11.74 70.98
CA ARG A 188 -86.79 11.45 71.68
C ARG A 188 -85.92 10.43 70.92
N GLY A 189 -86.53 9.47 70.24
CA GLY A 189 -85.85 8.49 69.39
C GLY A 189 -85.32 9.12 68.10
N GLU A 190 -86.15 9.92 67.43
CA GLU A 190 -85.81 10.71 66.24
C GLU A 190 -84.66 11.69 66.57
N GLY A 191 -84.77 12.46 67.65
CA GLY A 191 -83.74 13.40 68.10
C GLY A 191 -82.40 12.73 68.40
N LYS A 192 -82.39 11.58 69.10
CA LYS A 192 -81.16 10.80 69.34
C LYS A 192 -80.57 10.20 68.07
N THR A 193 -81.41 9.80 67.13
CA THR A 193 -80.96 9.24 65.84
C THR A 193 -80.28 10.33 65.02
N GLU A 194 -80.83 11.55 65.00
CA GLU A 194 -80.23 12.69 64.31
C GLU A 194 -78.95 13.20 65.02
N GLU A 195 -78.92 13.25 66.36
CA GLU A 195 -77.72 13.54 67.16
C GLU A 195 -76.57 12.59 66.79
N ILE A 196 -76.83 11.28 66.80
CA ILE A 196 -75.86 10.24 66.42
C ILE A 196 -75.47 10.36 64.94
N ARG A 197 -76.43 10.64 64.04
CA ARG A 197 -76.17 10.81 62.59
C ARG A 197 -75.20 11.97 62.34
N LEU A 198 -75.42 13.11 62.99
CA LEU A 198 -74.58 14.31 62.89
C LEU A 198 -73.19 14.07 63.50
N GLU A 199 -73.11 13.35 64.63
CA GLU A 199 -71.82 13.04 65.26
C GLU A 199 -70.96 12.11 64.37
N TYR A 200 -71.57 11.09 63.76
CA TYR A 200 -70.87 10.23 62.79
C TYR A 200 -70.52 10.96 61.49
N GLU A 201 -71.40 11.83 60.97
CA GLU A 201 -71.10 12.64 59.79
C GLU A 201 -69.92 13.59 60.05
N ALA A 202 -69.86 14.22 61.22
CA ALA A 202 -68.73 15.04 61.65
C ALA A 202 -67.43 14.23 61.76
N LYS A 203 -67.47 13.04 62.40
CA LYS A 203 -66.30 12.12 62.49
C LYS A 203 -65.81 11.69 61.10
N ILE A 204 -66.71 11.30 60.21
CA ILE A 204 -66.39 10.91 58.83
C ILE A 204 -65.73 12.06 58.07
N ASN A 205 -66.24 13.28 58.21
CA ASN A 205 -65.71 14.44 57.50
C ASN A 205 -64.35 14.91 58.09
N GLU A 206 -64.14 14.78 59.40
CA GLU A 206 -62.83 15.02 60.03
C GLU A 206 -61.78 13.98 59.60
N GLU A 207 -62.10 12.68 59.57
CA GLU A 207 -61.17 11.65 59.09
C GLU A 207 -60.87 11.79 57.59
N LYS A 208 -61.86 12.11 56.74
CA LYS A 208 -61.61 12.48 55.34
C LYS A 208 -60.64 13.67 55.23
N ARG A 209 -60.81 14.69 56.08
CA ARG A 209 -59.95 15.89 56.11
C ARG A 209 -58.54 15.60 56.66
N LYS A 210 -58.36 14.58 57.50
CA LYS A 210 -57.03 14.08 57.91
C LYS A 210 -56.37 13.29 56.79
N ALA A 211 -57.09 12.35 56.17
CA ALA A 211 -56.60 11.54 55.06
C ALA A 211 -56.15 12.40 53.87
N LEU A 212 -56.97 13.37 53.46
CA LEU A 212 -56.64 14.30 52.37
C LEU A 212 -55.40 15.15 52.66
N ARG A 213 -55.19 15.58 53.91
CA ARG A 213 -53.94 16.26 54.30
C ARG A 213 -52.74 15.33 54.25
N ALA A 214 -52.85 14.12 54.82
CA ALA A 214 -51.77 13.13 54.77
C ALA A 214 -51.39 12.73 53.33
N GLU A 215 -52.37 12.62 52.42
CA GLU A 215 -52.13 12.41 50.99
C GLU A 215 -51.41 13.61 50.35
N GLN A 216 -51.88 14.83 50.62
CA GLN A 216 -51.27 16.05 50.09
C GLN A 216 -49.83 16.24 50.60
N ASP A 217 -49.60 16.06 51.91
CA ASP A 217 -48.30 16.15 52.55
C ASP A 217 -47.35 15.09 51.98
N ALA A 218 -47.76 13.82 51.93
CA ALA A 218 -46.97 12.73 51.34
C ALA A 218 -46.65 12.95 49.86
N ARG A 219 -47.57 13.57 49.10
CA ARG A 219 -47.33 13.92 47.71
C ARG A 219 -46.32 15.07 47.56
N VAL A 220 -46.41 16.12 48.36
CA VAL A 220 -45.39 17.20 48.39
C VAL A 220 -44.03 16.62 48.76
N ASP A 221 -43.98 15.72 49.74
CA ASP A 221 -42.78 15.01 50.15
C ASP A 221 -42.18 14.13 49.02
N PHE A 222 -43.05 13.47 48.24
CA PHE A 222 -42.65 12.68 47.07
C PHE A 222 -42.12 13.55 45.93
N ASP A 223 -42.87 14.60 45.54
CA ASP A 223 -42.49 15.50 44.46
C ASP A 223 -41.18 16.27 44.81
N ALA A 224 -40.97 16.60 46.09
CA ALA A 224 -39.70 17.17 46.58
C ALA A 224 -38.53 16.17 46.51
N LYS A 225 -38.71 14.93 46.98
CA LYS A 225 -37.68 13.87 46.89
C LYS A 225 -37.34 13.53 45.44
N LYS A 226 -38.34 13.51 44.57
CA LYS A 226 -38.18 13.35 43.12
C LYS A 226 -37.35 14.49 42.52
N GLY A 227 -37.73 15.75 42.75
CA GLY A 227 -36.98 16.90 42.23
C GLY A 227 -35.55 16.99 42.74
N ALA A 228 -35.30 16.59 44.00
CA ALA A 228 -33.95 16.47 44.55
C ALA A 228 -33.12 15.36 43.86
N LEU A 229 -33.73 14.20 43.59
CA LEU A 229 -33.09 13.08 42.89
C LEU A 229 -32.82 13.41 41.41
N GLU A 230 -33.76 14.06 40.73
CA GLU A 230 -33.59 14.57 39.36
C GLU A 230 -32.45 15.59 39.32
N THR A 231 -32.40 16.55 40.25
CA THR A 231 -31.30 17.53 40.37
C THR A 231 -29.95 16.84 40.63
N ALA A 232 -29.91 15.81 41.48
CA ALA A 232 -28.70 15.04 41.77
C ALA A 232 -28.18 14.32 40.51
N PHE A 233 -29.04 13.57 39.80
CA PHE A 233 -28.67 12.91 38.55
C PHE A 233 -28.24 13.91 37.48
N ASP A 234 -28.88 15.08 37.38
CA ASP A 234 -28.53 16.10 36.41
C ASP A 234 -27.18 16.79 36.74
N SER A 235 -26.81 16.85 38.03
CA SER A 235 -25.46 17.28 38.45
C SER A 235 -24.38 16.23 38.16
N GLU A 236 -24.69 14.95 38.35
CA GLU A 236 -23.78 13.84 38.08
C GLU A 236 -23.59 13.62 36.56
N ARG A 237 -24.67 13.79 35.78
CA ARG A 237 -24.64 13.82 34.32
C ARG A 237 -23.70 14.92 33.81
N ARG A 238 -23.86 16.18 34.28
CA ARG A 238 -22.94 17.28 33.95
C ARG A 238 -21.49 16.97 34.35
N ARG A 239 -21.26 16.33 35.50
CA ARG A 239 -19.92 15.90 35.94
C ARG A 239 -19.30 14.87 34.99
N PHE A 240 -20.10 13.95 34.43
CA PHE A 240 -19.63 13.01 33.42
C PHE A 240 -19.44 13.65 32.04
N GLU A 241 -20.35 14.54 31.61
CA GLU A 241 -20.22 15.32 30.36
C GLU A 241 -18.93 16.17 30.34
N LEU A 242 -18.62 16.86 31.44
CA LEU A 242 -17.36 17.58 31.62
C LEU A 242 -16.15 16.64 31.55
N LYS A 243 -16.19 15.51 32.27
CA LYS A 243 -15.08 14.54 32.28
C LYS A 243 -14.86 13.85 30.93
N ILE A 244 -15.91 13.70 30.11
CA ILE A 244 -15.79 13.24 28.72
C ILE A 244 -15.05 14.30 27.90
N SER A 245 -15.47 15.56 27.97
CA SER A 245 -14.79 16.68 27.29
C SER A 245 -13.30 16.78 27.67
N ASP A 246 -12.96 16.69 28.97
CA ASP A 246 -11.57 16.67 29.44
C ASP A 246 -10.76 15.51 28.82
N LEU A 247 -11.34 14.31 28.77
CA LEU A 247 -10.69 13.14 28.18
C LEU A 247 -10.57 13.23 26.65
N GLU A 248 -11.51 13.88 25.97
CA GLU A 248 -11.45 14.15 24.53
C GLU A 248 -10.37 15.19 24.20
N ASN A 249 -10.27 16.27 24.99
CA ASN A 249 -9.18 17.25 24.90
C ASN A 249 -7.80 16.60 25.11
N VAL A 250 -7.64 15.78 26.16
CA VAL A 250 -6.38 15.06 26.44
C VAL A 250 -6.05 14.04 25.34
N LYS A 251 -7.06 13.32 24.82
CA LYS A 251 -6.91 12.41 23.67
C LYS A 251 -6.44 13.16 22.42
N GLU A 252 -6.99 14.34 22.13
CA GLU A 252 -6.55 15.12 20.99
C GLU A 252 -5.14 15.70 21.19
N GLU A 253 -4.82 16.24 22.36
CA GLU A 253 -3.45 16.65 22.69
C GLU A 253 -2.44 15.51 22.48
N LEU A 254 -2.75 14.30 22.97
CA LEU A 254 -1.89 13.13 22.81
C LEU A 254 -1.80 12.68 21.34
N SER A 255 -2.88 12.80 20.56
CA SER A 255 -2.88 12.57 19.11
C SER A 255 -1.97 13.57 18.38
N GLN A 256 -2.08 14.86 18.69
CA GLN A 256 -1.21 15.89 18.12
C GLN A 256 0.26 15.69 18.53
N LYS A 257 0.53 15.35 19.80
CA LYS A 257 1.88 15.02 20.29
C LYS A 257 2.45 13.79 19.57
N LYS A 258 1.64 12.75 19.36
CA LYS A 258 2.00 11.56 18.57
C LYS A 258 2.36 11.93 17.14
N ILE A 259 1.50 12.67 16.43
CA ILE A 259 1.74 13.06 15.02
C ILE A 259 3.04 13.88 14.88
N ARG A 260 3.31 14.79 15.81
CA ARG A 260 4.58 15.55 15.85
C ARG A 260 5.78 14.60 16.02
N ALA A 261 5.71 13.67 16.97
CA ALA A 261 6.78 12.68 17.18
C ALA A 261 6.99 11.75 15.97
N GLU A 262 5.91 11.26 15.34
CA GLU A 262 5.98 10.44 14.11
C GLU A 262 6.60 11.21 12.94
N ASN A 263 6.34 12.51 12.83
CA ASN A 263 6.99 13.37 11.84
C ASN A 263 8.49 13.53 12.13
N THR A 264 8.88 13.86 13.36
CA THR A 264 10.30 13.96 13.75
C THR A 264 11.05 12.63 13.57
N VAL A 265 10.43 11.48 13.87
CA VAL A 265 11.03 10.16 13.61
C VAL A 265 11.20 9.90 12.11
N ARG A 266 10.25 10.34 11.27
CA ARG A 266 10.37 10.24 9.80
C ARG A 266 11.50 11.12 9.26
N GLU A 267 11.61 12.36 9.75
CA GLU A 267 12.68 13.30 9.41
C GLU A 267 14.06 12.77 9.85
N GLN A 268 14.19 12.27 11.08
CA GLN A 268 15.42 11.66 11.58
C GLN A 268 15.80 10.42 10.77
N LYS A 269 14.82 9.58 10.37
CA LYS A 269 15.09 8.42 9.51
C LYS A 269 15.62 8.86 8.14
N ILE A 270 14.97 9.83 7.49
CA ILE A 270 15.46 10.42 6.21
C ILE A 270 16.88 10.98 6.39
N ARG A 271 17.17 11.62 7.53
CA ARG A 271 18.50 12.16 7.83
C ARG A 271 19.55 11.06 8.04
N ILE A 272 19.18 9.95 8.69
CA ILE A 272 20.03 8.76 8.84
C ILE A 272 20.30 8.12 7.47
N ASP A 273 19.29 7.98 6.61
CA ASP A 273 19.44 7.44 5.25
C ASP A 273 20.37 8.33 4.40
N GLN A 274 20.23 9.66 4.48
CA GLN A 274 21.15 10.63 3.86
C GLN A 274 22.59 10.47 4.36
N LEU A 275 22.80 10.48 5.68
CA LEU A 275 24.13 10.37 6.29
C LEU A 275 24.78 9.00 6.01
N THR A 276 23.99 7.94 5.91
CA THR A 276 24.46 6.59 5.55
C THR A 276 24.88 6.54 4.08
N HIS A 277 24.16 7.22 3.18
CA HIS A 277 24.56 7.34 1.78
C HIS A 277 25.84 8.18 1.62
N GLU A 278 25.98 9.28 2.37
CA GLU A 278 27.19 10.10 2.38
C GLU A 278 28.38 9.35 3.00
N GLN A 279 28.20 8.65 4.13
CA GLN A 279 29.23 7.78 4.71
C GLN A 279 29.66 6.68 3.73
N SER A 280 28.71 6.12 2.97
CA SER A 280 29.01 5.15 1.91
C SER A 280 29.78 5.76 0.74
N ARG A 281 29.45 7.00 0.33
CA ARG A 281 30.20 7.77 -0.66
C ARG A 281 31.64 8.03 -0.20
N ILE A 282 31.82 8.57 1.01
CA ILE A 282 33.13 8.86 1.61
C ILE A 282 33.94 7.57 1.78
N LYS A 283 33.31 6.45 2.19
CA LYS A 283 33.97 5.14 2.27
C LYS A 283 34.45 4.65 0.90
N HIS A 284 33.68 4.87 -0.17
CA HIS A 284 34.08 4.53 -1.54
C HIS A 284 35.20 5.45 -2.06
N GLU A 285 35.14 6.75 -1.78
CA GLU A 285 36.19 7.72 -2.11
C GLU A 285 37.50 7.41 -1.36
N ASN A 286 37.41 7.03 -0.08
CA ASN A 286 38.55 6.54 0.70
C ASN A 286 39.13 5.25 0.12
N GLN A 287 38.30 4.24 -0.22
CA GLN A 287 38.77 3.00 -0.88
C GLN A 287 39.41 3.25 -2.24
N LYS A 288 38.93 4.23 -3.02
CA LYS A 288 39.57 4.65 -4.28
C LYS A 288 40.91 5.33 -4.02
N THR A 289 40.98 6.19 -3.00
CA THR A 289 42.20 6.89 -2.60
C THR A 289 43.26 5.92 -2.05
N GLU A 290 42.84 4.93 -1.26
CA GLU A 290 43.68 3.84 -0.75
C GLU A 290 44.23 2.97 -1.89
N LYS A 291 43.42 2.66 -2.91
CA LYS A 291 43.89 1.99 -4.13
C LYS A 291 44.94 2.83 -4.87
N HIS A 292 44.69 4.12 -5.11
CA HIS A 292 45.67 4.99 -5.75
C HIS A 292 46.94 5.19 -4.91
N LYS A 293 46.83 5.25 -3.57
CA LYS A 293 47.98 5.23 -2.67
C LYS A 293 48.79 3.95 -2.88
N ASN A 294 48.15 2.78 -2.83
CA ASN A 294 48.83 1.50 -3.00
C ASN A 294 49.42 1.31 -4.41
N GLU A 295 48.84 1.94 -5.45
CA GLU A 295 49.44 2.05 -6.79
C GLU A 295 50.66 2.98 -6.83
N LEU A 296 50.61 4.11 -6.11
CA LEU A 296 51.72 5.05 -5.99
C LEU A 296 52.87 4.47 -5.16
N ASP A 297 52.57 3.78 -4.06
CA ASP A 297 53.55 3.06 -3.24
C ASP A 297 54.26 1.97 -4.07
N LYS A 298 53.52 1.19 -4.88
CA LYS A 298 54.12 0.23 -5.83
C LYS A 298 54.99 0.91 -6.89
N LYS A 299 54.57 2.07 -7.41
CA LYS A 299 55.37 2.86 -8.35
C LYS A 299 56.60 3.50 -7.69
N ALA A 300 56.52 3.84 -6.40
CA ALA A 300 57.64 4.34 -5.61
C ALA A 300 58.64 3.20 -5.35
N GLN A 301 58.18 2.05 -4.85
CA GLN A 301 59.01 0.85 -4.66
C GLN A 301 59.70 0.42 -5.96
N SER A 302 58.97 0.34 -7.08
CA SER A 302 59.57 -0.03 -8.37
C SER A 302 60.60 1.00 -8.86
N ARG A 303 60.41 2.31 -8.58
CA ARG A 303 61.43 3.34 -8.82
C ARG A 303 62.60 3.26 -7.85
N GLU A 304 62.38 2.80 -6.62
CA GLU A 304 63.42 2.61 -5.62
C GLU A 304 64.28 1.37 -5.93
N GLU A 305 63.68 0.30 -6.44
CA GLU A 305 64.36 -0.86 -7.04
C GLU A 305 65.17 -0.48 -8.28
N GLN A 306 64.63 0.39 -9.15
CA GLN A 306 65.37 0.98 -10.28
C GLN A 306 66.51 1.89 -9.82
N LEU A 307 66.30 2.72 -8.79
CA LEU A 307 67.35 3.55 -8.19
C LEU A 307 68.41 2.70 -7.48
N PHE A 308 68.05 1.56 -6.88
CA PHE A 308 68.98 0.63 -6.26
C PHE A 308 69.85 -0.07 -7.31
N THR A 309 69.25 -0.57 -8.39
CA THR A 309 70.01 -1.16 -9.52
C THR A 309 70.92 -0.13 -10.19
N LEU A 310 70.43 1.08 -10.51
CA LEU A 310 71.25 2.17 -11.05
C LEU A 310 72.37 2.61 -10.09
N LYS A 311 72.13 2.63 -8.76
CA LYS A 311 73.19 2.91 -7.77
C LYS A 311 74.23 1.79 -7.70
N SER A 312 73.81 0.53 -7.82
CA SER A 312 74.70 -0.64 -7.85
C SER A 312 75.58 -0.64 -9.11
N GLU A 313 74.98 -0.33 -10.26
CA GLU A 313 75.66 -0.20 -11.55
C GLU A 313 76.62 1.01 -11.56
N LEU A 314 76.21 2.15 -11.00
CA LEU A 314 77.07 3.32 -10.78
C LEU A 314 78.25 2.99 -9.85
N ALA A 315 78.02 2.22 -8.78
CA ALA A 315 79.08 1.80 -7.86
C ALA A 315 80.08 0.86 -8.55
N SER A 316 79.60 -0.10 -9.36
CA SER A 316 80.43 -0.96 -10.19
C SER A 316 81.30 -0.15 -11.17
N LYS A 317 80.70 0.78 -11.92
CA LYS A 317 81.42 1.68 -12.84
C LYS A 317 82.39 2.62 -12.13
N THR A 318 82.07 3.05 -10.89
CA THR A 318 82.97 3.85 -10.06
C THR A 318 84.19 3.05 -9.60
N LEU A 319 84.02 1.76 -9.30
CA LEU A 319 85.11 0.86 -8.93
C LEU A 319 86.05 0.61 -10.11
N GLU A 320 85.51 0.30 -11.29
CA GLU A 320 86.24 0.17 -12.56
C GLU A 320 87.05 1.45 -12.90
N ILE A 321 86.46 2.64 -12.71
CA ILE A 321 87.16 3.94 -12.88
C ILE A 321 88.32 4.09 -11.87
N ASN A 322 88.19 3.58 -10.65
CA ASN A 322 89.25 3.67 -9.64
C ASN A 322 90.39 2.65 -9.90
N GLU A 323 90.09 1.47 -10.44
CA GLU A 323 91.11 0.52 -10.93
C GLU A 323 91.89 1.12 -12.10
N LEU A 324 91.20 1.76 -13.06
CA LEU A 324 91.87 2.49 -14.15
C LEU A 324 92.74 3.65 -13.62
N LYS A 325 92.26 4.45 -12.66
CA LYS A 325 93.04 5.54 -12.04
C LYS A 325 94.28 5.05 -11.30
N THR A 326 94.18 3.96 -10.54
CA THR A 326 95.34 3.39 -9.81
C THR A 326 96.36 2.79 -10.78
N ASN A 327 95.92 2.15 -11.86
CA ASN A 327 96.82 1.63 -12.89
C ASN A 327 97.54 2.75 -13.67
N ILE A 328 96.83 3.85 -14.01
CA ILE A 328 97.41 5.07 -14.59
C ILE A 328 98.44 5.69 -13.63
N SER A 329 98.12 5.78 -12.32
CA SER A 329 99.04 6.31 -11.30
C SER A 329 100.32 5.47 -11.17
N ARG A 330 100.20 4.14 -11.28
CA ARG A 330 101.33 3.21 -11.28
C ARG A 330 102.22 3.40 -12.51
N MET A 331 101.63 3.55 -13.70
CA MET A 331 102.39 3.84 -14.92
C MET A 331 103.12 5.18 -14.85
N SER A 332 102.46 6.26 -14.39
CA SER A 332 103.08 7.58 -14.32
C SER A 332 104.25 7.66 -13.34
N TYR A 333 104.22 6.89 -12.24
CA TYR A 333 105.37 6.75 -11.33
C TYR A 333 106.57 6.08 -12.02
N GLN A 334 106.33 5.00 -12.79
CA GLN A 334 107.39 4.29 -13.51
C GLN A 334 108.02 5.15 -14.62
N THR A 335 107.24 5.96 -15.35
CA THR A 335 107.78 6.93 -16.31
C THR A 335 108.71 7.94 -15.63
N ARG A 336 108.27 8.53 -14.51
CA ARG A 336 109.04 9.57 -13.80
C ARG A 336 110.39 9.07 -13.30
N THR A 337 110.47 7.82 -12.83
CA THR A 337 111.73 7.19 -12.43
C THR A 337 112.68 6.89 -13.60
N ALA A 338 112.20 6.84 -14.84
CA ALA A 338 113.04 6.73 -16.04
C ALA A 338 113.58 8.11 -16.49
N GLU A 339 112.78 9.17 -16.31
CA GLU A 339 113.16 10.55 -16.65
C GLU A 339 114.35 11.04 -15.79
N ASP A 340 114.32 10.81 -14.47
CA ASP A 340 115.43 11.16 -13.57
C ASP A 340 116.75 10.41 -13.91
N GLN A 341 116.64 9.16 -14.40
CA GLN A 341 117.80 8.37 -14.85
C GLN A 341 118.33 8.74 -16.24
N GLN A 342 117.62 9.62 -16.97
CA GLN A 342 118.07 10.21 -18.22
C GLN A 342 118.81 11.53 -17.96
N ALA A 343 118.25 12.41 -17.11
CA ALA A 343 118.86 13.69 -16.76
C ALA A 343 120.31 13.57 -16.23
N SER A 344 120.58 12.57 -15.37
CA SER A 344 121.92 12.32 -14.82
C SER A 344 122.95 11.79 -15.85
N LYS A 345 122.49 11.36 -17.04
CA LYS A 345 123.37 10.98 -18.16
C LYS A 345 123.66 12.19 -19.05
N ASP A 346 122.64 13.00 -19.34
CA ASP A 346 122.77 14.16 -20.23
C ASP A 346 123.69 15.25 -19.65
N GLU A 347 123.71 15.43 -18.32
CA GLU A 347 124.65 16.35 -17.64
C GLU A 347 126.13 15.92 -17.82
N LYS A 348 126.42 14.62 -17.81
CA LYS A 348 127.75 14.07 -18.11
C LYS A 348 128.09 14.16 -19.60
N LEU A 349 127.08 14.09 -20.46
CA LEU A 349 127.23 14.19 -21.91
C LEU A 349 127.60 15.63 -22.33
N GLN A 350 127.01 16.65 -21.69
CA GLN A 350 127.37 18.06 -21.92
C GLN A 350 128.83 18.39 -21.53
N GLN A 351 129.35 17.86 -20.42
CA GLN A 351 130.75 18.07 -20.04
C GLN A 351 131.72 17.44 -21.06
N ILE A 352 131.38 16.28 -21.61
CA ILE A 352 132.19 15.63 -22.66
C ILE A 352 132.09 16.38 -23.99
N GLN A 353 130.90 16.89 -24.37
CA GLN A 353 130.74 17.73 -25.56
C GLN A 353 131.53 19.04 -25.48
N ALA A 354 131.55 19.71 -24.31
CA ALA A 354 132.35 20.92 -24.10
C ALA A 354 133.86 20.66 -24.24
N HIS A 355 134.33 19.47 -23.86
CA HIS A 355 135.72 19.05 -24.06
C HIS A 355 136.00 18.66 -25.53
N SER A 356 135.05 18.01 -26.20
CA SER A 356 135.15 17.64 -27.63
C SER A 356 135.27 18.89 -28.51
N HIS A 357 134.38 19.88 -28.34
CA HIS A 357 134.38 21.15 -29.09
C HIS A 357 135.62 22.03 -28.89
N LYS A 358 136.52 21.70 -27.96
CA LYS A 358 137.84 22.34 -27.85
C LYS A 358 138.89 21.57 -28.66
N LEU A 359 138.99 20.25 -28.46
CA LEU A 359 139.90 19.40 -29.24
C LEU A 359 139.55 19.38 -30.73
N GLU A 360 138.28 19.54 -31.11
CA GLU A 360 137.83 19.69 -32.50
C GLU A 360 138.40 20.95 -33.14
N ARG A 361 138.38 22.11 -32.45
CA ARG A 361 138.98 23.36 -32.97
C ARG A 361 140.49 23.25 -33.15
N ASP A 362 141.17 22.62 -32.19
CA ASP A 362 142.61 22.38 -32.29
C ASP A 362 142.94 21.40 -33.45
N ASN A 363 142.01 20.49 -33.79
CA ASN A 363 142.11 19.62 -34.98
C ASN A 363 141.76 20.33 -36.30
N GLU A 364 140.76 21.22 -36.33
CA GLU A 364 140.39 21.98 -37.55
C GLU A 364 141.57 22.78 -38.10
N VAL A 365 142.40 23.36 -37.23
CA VAL A 365 143.63 24.08 -37.61
C VAL A 365 144.67 23.11 -38.20
N LEU A 366 144.88 21.94 -37.57
CA LEU A 366 145.82 20.92 -38.08
C LEU A 366 145.35 20.28 -39.40
N VAL A 367 144.04 20.14 -39.60
CA VAL A 367 143.44 19.68 -40.86
C VAL A 367 143.60 20.73 -41.96
N ALA A 368 143.52 22.02 -41.64
CA ALA A 368 143.76 23.09 -42.62
C ALA A 368 145.21 23.07 -43.18
N ASP A 369 146.21 22.84 -42.32
CA ASP A 369 147.60 22.71 -42.75
C ASP A 369 147.87 21.40 -43.52
N LEU A 370 147.25 20.28 -43.11
CA LEU A 370 147.33 19.01 -43.85
C LEU A 370 146.60 19.03 -45.20
N ALA A 371 145.54 19.83 -45.34
CA ALA A 371 144.86 20.05 -46.61
C ALA A 371 145.79 20.78 -47.61
N LYS A 372 146.43 21.87 -47.18
CA LYS A 372 147.45 22.56 -48.00
C LYS A 372 148.65 21.68 -48.32
N ALA A 373 149.08 20.82 -47.40
CA ALA A 373 150.18 19.89 -47.64
C ALA A 373 149.87 18.85 -48.75
N ASN A 374 148.64 18.34 -48.83
CA ASN A 374 148.24 17.44 -49.91
C ASN A 374 147.95 18.17 -51.24
N GLU A 375 147.54 19.44 -51.20
CA GLU A 375 147.36 20.28 -52.39
C GLU A 375 148.69 20.58 -53.13
N ILE A 376 149.84 20.38 -52.48
CA ILE A 376 151.19 20.49 -53.09
C ILE A 376 151.32 19.57 -54.31
N ILE A 377 150.90 18.31 -54.17
CA ILE A 377 151.38 17.22 -55.03
C ILE A 377 150.51 17.03 -56.28
N GLY A 378 149.18 17.23 -56.16
CA GLY A 378 148.24 17.08 -57.28
C GLY A 378 148.56 17.99 -58.47
N ARG A 379 148.53 19.33 -58.26
CA ARG A 379 148.76 20.30 -59.36
C ARG A 379 150.14 20.15 -60.01
N LYS A 380 151.19 19.89 -59.21
CA LYS A 380 152.55 19.66 -59.77
C LYS A 380 152.70 18.34 -60.52
N MET A 381 151.93 17.30 -60.20
CA MET A 381 151.95 16.06 -60.98
C MET A 381 151.13 16.17 -62.28
N ASP A 382 149.91 16.73 -62.25
CA ASP A 382 149.06 16.72 -63.46
C ASP A 382 149.47 17.75 -64.52
N GLU A 383 150.10 18.88 -64.19
CA GLU A 383 150.73 19.74 -65.21
C GLU A 383 151.95 19.06 -65.85
N SER A 384 152.81 18.45 -65.04
CA SER A 384 153.99 17.69 -65.50
C SER A 384 153.58 16.51 -66.39
N LYS A 385 152.47 15.85 -66.06
CA LYS A 385 151.85 14.78 -66.86
C LYS A 385 151.24 15.33 -68.15
N ASN A 386 150.46 16.41 -68.11
CA ASN A 386 149.78 16.95 -69.30
C ASN A 386 150.75 17.56 -70.33
N LEU A 387 151.85 18.21 -69.93
CA LEU A 387 152.89 18.61 -70.89
C LEU A 387 153.53 17.39 -71.57
N LYS A 388 153.86 16.34 -70.78
CA LYS A 388 154.57 15.16 -71.28
C LYS A 388 153.68 14.26 -72.14
N ASP A 389 152.40 14.14 -71.80
CA ASP A 389 151.42 13.36 -72.57
C ASP A 389 150.87 14.10 -73.79
N LYS A 390 150.83 15.45 -73.83
CA LYS A 390 150.61 16.15 -75.11
C LYS A 390 151.79 15.94 -76.06
N TYR A 391 153.03 16.06 -75.58
CA TYR A 391 154.21 15.76 -76.41
C TYR A 391 154.24 14.30 -76.88
N ARG A 392 153.95 13.33 -75.99
CA ARG A 392 153.89 11.91 -76.36
C ARG A 392 152.74 11.61 -77.31
N ARG A 393 151.51 12.07 -77.05
CA ARG A 393 150.37 11.79 -77.93
C ARG A 393 150.43 12.54 -79.26
N ASN A 394 151.05 13.73 -79.35
CA ASN A 394 151.34 14.30 -80.66
C ASN A 394 152.54 13.63 -81.36
N SER A 395 153.53 13.07 -80.64
CA SER A 395 154.53 12.19 -81.26
C SER A 395 153.91 10.87 -81.76
N GLU A 396 152.89 10.35 -81.08
CA GLU A 396 152.12 9.18 -81.51
C GLU A 396 151.06 9.50 -82.58
N ILE A 397 150.55 10.73 -82.65
CA ILE A 397 149.72 11.22 -83.77
C ILE A 397 150.59 11.51 -84.98
N ILE A 398 151.81 12.04 -84.81
CA ILE A 398 152.83 12.06 -85.86
C ILE A 398 153.09 10.62 -86.32
N LYS A 399 153.36 9.65 -85.42
CA LYS A 399 153.52 8.23 -85.83
C LYS A 399 152.27 7.58 -86.43
N LYS A 400 151.06 8.04 -86.10
CA LYS A 400 149.82 7.60 -86.76
C LYS A 400 149.54 8.35 -88.06
N GLN A 401 150.11 9.53 -88.27
CA GLN A 401 150.12 10.24 -89.55
C GLN A 401 151.26 9.74 -90.45
N GLU A 402 152.37 9.25 -89.90
CA GLU A 402 153.40 8.44 -90.57
C GLU A 402 152.85 7.05 -90.91
N LYS A 403 151.96 6.50 -90.07
CA LYS A 403 151.22 5.27 -90.40
C LYS A 403 150.12 5.51 -91.44
N LEU A 404 149.41 6.62 -91.37
CA LEU A 404 148.47 7.04 -92.42
C LEU A 404 149.21 7.40 -93.72
N LEU A 405 150.44 7.94 -93.62
CA LEU A 405 151.35 8.11 -94.75
C LEU A 405 151.81 6.76 -95.27
N THR A 406 152.13 5.75 -94.45
CA THR A 406 152.49 4.42 -94.96
C THR A 406 151.29 3.59 -95.42
N ASP A 407 150.07 3.87 -94.99
CA ASP A 407 148.85 3.33 -95.58
C ASP A 407 148.48 4.08 -96.88
N LYS A 408 148.74 5.39 -96.98
CA LYS A 408 148.66 6.15 -98.25
C LYS A 408 149.79 5.83 -99.21
N ASP A 409 150.97 5.47 -98.72
CA ASP A 409 152.12 5.01 -99.48
C ASP A 409 152.01 3.51 -99.78
N SER A 410 151.18 2.77 -99.03
CA SER A 410 150.67 1.44 -99.38
C SER A 410 149.59 1.54 -100.46
N ASP A 411 148.72 2.54 -100.42
CA ASP A 411 147.79 2.85 -101.53
C ASP A 411 148.55 3.38 -102.76
N ILE A 412 149.61 4.17 -102.60
CA ILE A 412 150.47 4.62 -103.70
C ILE A 412 151.36 3.47 -104.21
N LYS A 413 151.80 2.53 -103.35
CA LYS A 413 152.49 1.30 -103.79
C LYS A 413 151.53 0.25 -104.37
N LYS A 414 150.24 0.26 -104.02
CA LYS A 414 149.16 -0.45 -104.72
C LYS A 414 148.79 0.25 -106.04
N LEU A 415 148.92 1.56 -106.13
CA LEU A 415 148.87 2.29 -107.40
C LEU A 415 150.13 2.02 -108.22
N ALA A 416 151.30 1.80 -107.61
CA ALA A 416 152.52 1.41 -108.31
C ALA A 416 152.53 -0.06 -108.75
N THR A 417 151.91 -0.98 -107.99
CA THR A 417 151.68 -2.35 -108.46
C THR A 417 150.50 -2.46 -109.42
N LYS A 418 149.50 -1.56 -109.35
CA LYS A 418 148.61 -1.30 -110.50
C LYS A 418 149.39 -0.78 -111.69
N LEU A 419 150.26 0.22 -111.56
CA LEU A 419 151.05 0.74 -112.68
C LEU A 419 152.04 -0.29 -113.26
N ARG A 420 152.52 -1.24 -112.44
CA ARG A 420 153.36 -2.36 -112.87
C ARG A 420 152.54 -3.49 -113.51
N GLN A 421 151.35 -3.77 -113.00
CA GLN A 421 150.40 -4.69 -113.65
C GLN A 421 149.83 -4.09 -114.94
N ASP A 422 149.58 -2.78 -115.00
CA ASP A 422 149.25 -2.03 -116.23
C ASP A 422 150.47 -1.98 -117.16
N GLY A 423 151.70 -2.00 -116.65
CA GLY A 423 152.91 -2.23 -117.42
C GLY A 423 152.90 -3.61 -118.10
N GLU A 424 152.73 -4.69 -117.33
CA GLU A 424 152.72 -6.07 -117.83
C GLU A 424 151.44 -6.41 -118.65
N VAL A 425 150.32 -5.72 -118.41
CA VAL A 425 149.11 -5.77 -119.24
C VAL A 425 149.29 -4.95 -120.52
N LYS A 426 149.96 -3.79 -120.48
CA LYS A 426 150.30 -3.04 -121.69
C LYS A 426 151.31 -3.78 -122.56
N GLN A 427 152.27 -4.51 -121.98
CA GLN A 427 153.13 -5.45 -122.71
C GLN A 427 152.39 -6.70 -123.24
N LYS A 428 151.20 -7.03 -122.72
CA LYS A 428 150.31 -8.03 -123.32
C LYS A 428 149.30 -7.43 -124.31
N LEU A 429 149.20 -6.10 -124.37
CA LEU A 429 148.52 -5.33 -125.41
C LEU A 429 149.45 -5.04 -126.60
N GLU A 430 150.76 -4.93 -126.34
CA GLU A 430 151.87 -4.91 -127.31
C GLU A 430 151.78 -6.10 -128.28
N ALA A 431 151.38 -7.27 -127.79
CA ALA A 431 151.09 -8.45 -128.62
C ALA A 431 149.79 -8.31 -129.44
N LYS A 432 148.67 -7.90 -128.82
CA LYS A 432 147.34 -8.01 -129.44
C LYS A 432 146.93 -6.88 -130.38
N GLN A 433 147.43 -5.66 -130.24
CA GLN A 433 147.17 -4.63 -131.25
C GLN A 433 148.11 -4.73 -132.46
N ALA A 434 149.29 -5.35 -132.30
CA ALA A 434 150.10 -5.81 -133.43
C ALA A 434 149.43 -6.97 -134.19
N GLU A 435 148.72 -7.86 -133.48
CA GLU A 435 147.87 -8.91 -134.07
C GLU A 435 146.53 -8.36 -134.63
N THR A 436 146.19 -7.09 -134.37
CA THR A 436 145.14 -6.36 -135.10
C THR A 436 145.71 -5.60 -136.33
N SER A 437 146.95 -5.89 -136.74
CA SER A 437 147.39 -5.58 -138.11
C SER A 437 146.70 -6.49 -139.13
N GLY A 438 146.59 -6.06 -140.38
CA GLY A 438 146.07 -6.89 -141.49
C GLY A 438 144.55 -7.09 -141.52
N GLU A 439 143.88 -7.38 -140.40
CA GLU A 439 142.44 -7.73 -140.35
C GLU A 439 141.46 -6.55 -140.54
N LEU A 440 141.93 -5.37 -140.95
CA LEU A 440 141.04 -4.34 -141.51
C LEU A 440 141.66 -3.50 -142.64
N GLU A 441 142.99 -3.52 -142.81
CA GLU A 441 143.60 -3.13 -144.10
C GLU A 441 143.24 -4.12 -145.24
N THR A 442 142.60 -5.25 -144.93
CA THR A 442 141.94 -6.13 -145.91
C THR A 442 140.46 -5.79 -146.18
N VAL A 443 139.93 -4.72 -145.55
CA VAL A 443 138.64 -4.08 -145.90
C VAL A 443 138.85 -2.80 -146.72
N ARG A 444 140.07 -2.25 -146.74
CA ARG A 444 140.60 -1.29 -147.73
C ARG A 444 140.10 -1.51 -149.16
N GLU A 445 140.04 -2.77 -149.59
CA GLU A 445 139.75 -3.18 -150.96
C GLU A 445 138.34 -3.79 -151.11
N LYS A 446 137.69 -4.15 -149.99
CA LYS A 446 136.29 -4.57 -149.99
C LYS A 446 135.39 -3.33 -149.96
N LEU A 447 134.50 -3.26 -150.94
CA LEU A 447 133.39 -2.30 -151.07
C LEU A 447 133.67 -0.89 -151.63
N GLN A 448 134.91 -0.55 -151.95
CA GLN A 448 135.15 0.15 -153.23
C GLN A 448 134.71 -0.75 -154.42
N ALA A 449 134.76 -2.09 -154.24
CA ALA A 449 134.43 -3.13 -155.21
C ALA A 449 133.04 -3.80 -155.04
N ALA A 450 132.19 -3.30 -154.15
CA ALA A 450 130.72 -3.38 -154.25
C ALA A 450 130.13 -2.04 -153.77
N ILE A 451 130.58 -0.91 -154.34
CA ILE A 451 130.49 -0.53 -155.77
C ILE A 451 129.05 -0.46 -156.23
N ASN A 452 128.95 0.03 -157.44
CA ASN A 452 127.99 -0.23 -158.48
C ASN A 452 127.66 -1.74 -158.76
N LYS A 453 127.45 -2.56 -157.72
CA LYS A 453 126.14 -3.15 -157.47
C LYS A 453 125.46 -2.22 -156.44
N ASN A 454 124.75 -1.16 -156.84
CA ASN A 454 123.80 -1.11 -157.97
C ASN A 454 122.95 -2.38 -158.05
N SER A 455 121.94 -2.38 -158.92
CA SER A 455 121.23 -3.60 -159.29
C SER A 455 120.57 -4.25 -158.04
N GLN A 456 119.38 -3.81 -157.60
CA GLN A 456 118.28 -3.36 -158.48
C GLN A 456 118.24 -4.29 -159.71
N ASP A 457 118.22 -5.60 -159.42
CA ASP A 457 118.76 -6.74 -160.19
C ASP A 457 119.95 -7.35 -159.40
N ASP A 458 119.71 -8.08 -158.32
CA ASP A 458 118.68 -9.12 -158.25
C ASP A 458 118.14 -9.24 -156.81
N LYS A 459 116.84 -9.46 -156.59
CA LYS A 459 115.96 -10.47 -157.22
C LYS A 459 116.47 -11.90 -156.96
N VAL A 460 115.53 -12.83 -157.07
CA VAL A 460 115.62 -14.06 -157.89
C VAL A 460 116.94 -14.13 -158.70
N ILE A 461 118.04 -14.68 -158.16
CA ILE A 461 118.21 -15.39 -156.88
C ILE A 461 119.58 -14.99 -156.27
N GLN A 462 119.76 -14.75 -154.96
CA GLN A 462 118.90 -15.01 -153.79
C GLN A 462 118.72 -16.51 -153.45
N TYR A 463 119.73 -17.35 -153.71
CA TYR A 463 119.69 -18.79 -153.34
C TYR A 463 121.02 -19.52 -153.01
N LEU A 464 122.19 -19.04 -153.46
CA LEU A 464 123.41 -19.86 -153.48
C LEU A 464 124.64 -19.24 -152.79
N SER A 465 125.40 -20.12 -152.13
CA SER A 465 126.87 -20.08 -151.95
C SER A 465 127.48 -19.04 -150.98
N ARG A 466 128.71 -19.23 -150.45
CA ARG A 466 129.47 -20.44 -150.03
C ARG A 466 130.70 -19.98 -149.22
N ASN A 467 131.33 -20.92 -148.51
CA ASN A 467 132.76 -20.92 -148.16
C ASN A 467 133.70 -20.44 -149.30
N LYS A 468 134.97 -20.21 -148.92
CA LYS A 468 136.24 -20.31 -149.69
C LYS A 468 136.84 -19.04 -150.34
N GLN A 469 138.08 -18.75 -149.89
CA GLN A 469 139.30 -18.52 -150.70
C GLN A 469 139.36 -17.32 -151.68
N LEU A 470 140.16 -16.28 -151.39
CA LEU A 470 141.49 -16.02 -152.02
C LEU A 470 142.14 -14.65 -151.65
N ASN A 471 143.48 -14.64 -151.59
CA ASN A 471 144.51 -13.63 -151.94
C ASN A 471 144.35 -12.08 -151.81
N ALA A 472 145.30 -11.50 -151.04
CA ALA A 472 146.39 -10.57 -151.44
C ALA A 472 146.20 -9.04 -151.73
N GLN A 473 147.26 -8.29 -151.32
CA GLN A 473 147.80 -6.98 -151.77
C GLN A 473 147.81 -5.74 -150.82
N LYS A 474 147.82 -4.50 -151.35
CA LYS A 474 148.57 -3.28 -150.88
C LYS A 474 147.62 -2.04 -150.92
N PRO A 475 148.02 -0.73 -150.93
CA PRO A 475 149.28 -0.09 -150.50
C PRO A 475 149.26 0.97 -149.35
N SER A 476 148.49 2.08 -149.41
CA SER A 476 148.91 3.39 -148.86
C SER A 476 147.84 4.34 -148.24
N ASP A 477 148.28 5.53 -147.78
CA ASP A 477 147.61 6.87 -147.78
C ASP A 477 146.45 7.27 -146.82
N SER A 478 146.85 7.98 -145.73
CA SER A 478 146.58 9.40 -145.39
C SER A 478 145.19 10.12 -145.46
N SER A 479 145.01 11.04 -144.49
CA SER A 479 144.21 12.31 -144.52
C SER A 479 142.67 12.21 -144.36
N THR A 480 141.91 13.24 -143.95
CA THR A 480 142.16 14.72 -143.85
C THR A 480 141.32 15.39 -142.72
N ASN A 481 141.43 16.73 -142.61
CA ASN A 481 140.60 17.74 -141.91
C ASN A 481 141.03 18.22 -140.48
N PRO A 482 140.87 19.54 -140.17
CA PRO A 482 142.08 20.32 -139.84
C PRO A 482 141.97 21.46 -138.77
N TYR A 483 143.08 21.77 -138.10
CA TYR A 483 143.58 23.14 -137.77
C TYR A 483 145.10 23.05 -137.40
N ALA A 484 145.81 24.14 -137.08
CA ALA A 484 147.28 24.23 -137.35
C ALA A 484 148.22 24.79 -136.22
N GLN A 485 149.55 24.65 -136.44
CA GLN A 485 150.72 25.32 -135.77
C GLN A 485 151.08 24.88 -134.31
N GLN A 486 152.23 25.20 -133.67
CA GLN A 486 153.70 25.08 -133.98
C GLN A 486 154.52 25.40 -132.67
N ILE A 487 155.85 25.27 -132.46
CA ILE A 487 157.04 24.91 -133.28
C ILE A 487 158.15 24.05 -132.56
N ALA A 488 159.14 24.61 -131.83
CA ALA A 488 160.41 23.92 -131.43
C ALA A 488 161.22 24.59 -130.27
N SER A 489 162.31 23.93 -129.79
CA SER A 489 163.56 24.48 -129.14
C SER A 489 163.82 24.49 -127.60
N GLN A 490 165.01 23.98 -127.21
CA GLN A 490 166.07 24.50 -126.28
C GLN A 490 165.93 24.82 -124.74
N ARG A 491 167.06 24.59 -124.00
CA ARG A 491 167.73 25.42 -122.92
C ARG A 491 167.36 25.33 -121.40
N ALA A 492 167.89 26.26 -120.55
CA ALA A 492 168.22 26.15 -119.09
C ALA A 492 168.14 27.51 -118.28
N HIS A 493 168.73 27.62 -117.05
CA HIS A 493 169.22 28.84 -116.26
C HIS A 493 168.54 29.37 -114.91
N THR A 494 169.36 29.61 -113.82
CA THR A 494 169.52 30.74 -112.77
C THR A 494 168.47 31.40 -111.75
N THR A 495 168.83 31.59 -110.42
CA THR A 495 168.72 32.75 -109.37
C THR A 495 167.45 33.27 -108.47
N GLN A 496 167.45 33.30 -107.07
CA GLN A 496 166.95 34.37 -105.99
C GLN A 496 165.59 34.56 -104.89
N SER A 497 164.52 33.75 -104.26
CA SER A 497 163.65 33.79 -102.79
C SER A 497 162.01 33.95 -102.20
N ALA A 498 161.40 33.39 -100.98
CA ALA A 498 160.30 33.69 -99.72
C ALA A 498 158.61 33.53 -99.25
N HIS A 499 158.06 33.34 -97.89
CA HIS A 499 156.72 33.68 -96.91
C HIS A 499 155.27 32.89 -96.28
N SER A 500 154.48 33.14 -95.04
CA SER A 500 152.98 32.70 -94.41
C SER A 500 152.25 32.88 -92.83
N ILE A 501 150.85 32.79 -92.34
CA ILE A 501 150.08 32.78 -90.84
C ILE A 501 148.38 32.68 -90.39
N ALA A 502 147.67 32.36 -89.12
CA ALA A 502 146.11 32.49 -88.53
C ALA A 502 145.34 31.99 -87.02
N PRO A 503 144.04 32.36 -86.40
CA PRO A 503 143.22 32.00 -84.99
C PRO A 503 141.52 32.05 -84.54
N SER A 504 140.79 31.63 -83.32
CA SER A 504 139.22 31.83 -82.70
C SER A 504 138.43 31.19 -81.28
N LEU A 505 137.12 31.49 -80.66
CA LEU A 505 136.25 31.00 -79.30
C LEU A 505 134.57 31.25 -78.86
N ALA A 506 133.70 30.61 -77.85
CA ALA A 506 132.23 30.96 -77.09
C ALA A 506 131.16 30.01 -76.08
N GLY A 507 130.01 30.40 -75.21
CA GLY A 507 128.68 29.64 -74.54
C GLY A 507 127.73 29.87 -73.10
N ASP A 508 126.34 29.50 -72.75
CA ASP A 508 125.36 29.47 -71.37
C ASP A 508 123.71 28.92 -71.25
N PHE A 509 122.52 28.80 -70.35
CA PHE A 509 121.73 28.91 -68.89
C PHE A 509 120.09 28.37 -68.52
N SER A 510 119.29 28.24 -67.27
CA SER A 510 117.68 27.89 -66.91
C SER A 510 116.81 27.67 -65.39
N VAL A 511 115.36 27.61 -65.07
CA VAL A 511 114.41 27.39 -63.68
C VAL A 511 112.70 27.05 -63.46
N GLY A 512 111.89 26.78 -62.23
CA GLY A 512 110.25 26.64 -61.86
C GLY A 512 109.35 26.08 -60.46
N ASN A 513 107.92 26.18 -60.07
CA ASN A 513 106.93 25.61 -58.82
C ASN A 513 105.21 25.85 -58.57
N LEU A 514 104.06 25.58 -57.65
CA LEU A 514 103.25 24.78 -56.41
C LEU A 514 101.61 25.07 -55.80
N LEU A 515 100.63 24.28 -55.00
CA LEU A 515 99.30 24.56 -53.97
C LEU A 515 97.85 23.64 -53.53
N SER A 516 96.84 23.80 -52.44
CA SER A 516 95.41 23.02 -51.96
C SER A 516 94.22 23.33 -50.70
N LYS A 517 92.90 22.68 -50.34
CA LYS A 517 91.75 22.77 -49.09
C LYS A 517 90.23 21.92 -48.74
N LEU A 518 89.15 22.14 -47.73
CA LEU A 518 87.87 21.25 -47.07
C LEU A 518 86.38 21.69 -46.20
N GLN A 519 85.21 20.90 -45.71
CA GLN A 519 83.74 21.17 -44.89
C GLN A 519 82.55 20.00 -44.27
N SER A 520 81.23 19.82 -43.57
CA SER A 520 79.86 20.21 -42.63
C SER A 520 78.57 19.09 -42.18
N THR A 521 77.26 18.94 -41.47
CA THR A 521 76.07 19.33 -40.33
C THR A 521 74.50 18.55 -40.01
N PRO A 522 73.51 18.57 -38.87
CA PRO A 522 72.12 17.74 -38.40
C PRO A 522 70.69 18.13 -37.41
N ILE A 523 69.45 17.37 -37.04
CA ILE A 523 68.04 17.61 -36.08
C ILE A 523 66.71 16.49 -35.74
N LEU A 524 65.39 16.29 -35.03
CA LEU A 524 64.17 16.50 -33.85
C LEU A 524 62.71 15.51 -33.71
N SER A 525 61.41 15.32 -32.98
CA SER A 525 60.30 15.44 -31.70
C SER A 525 58.64 14.82 -31.73
N GLU A 526 57.39 14.57 -30.95
CA GLU A 526 56.41 14.33 -29.60
C GLU A 526 54.67 13.99 -29.63
N VAL A 527 53.43 13.73 -28.82
CA VAL A 527 52.51 13.33 -27.45
C VAL A 527 50.74 13.19 -27.44
N ASN A 528 49.49 12.87 -26.65
CA ASN A 528 48.53 12.35 -25.35
C ASN A 528 46.76 12.16 -25.41
N GLY A 529 45.51 11.80 -24.64
CA GLY A 529 44.56 11.32 -23.34
C GLY A 529 42.79 11.23 -23.29
N LEU A 530 41.58 10.91 -22.48
CA LEU A 530 40.71 10.30 -21.17
C LEU A 530 38.93 10.16 -20.95
N PRO A 531 38.06 9.60 -19.86
CA PRO A 531 36.44 9.14 -19.66
C PRO A 531 35.25 9.14 -18.33
N PRO A 532 33.86 8.59 -18.20
CA PRO A 532 32.49 8.76 -17.21
C PRO A 532 31.27 7.67 -16.50
N PHE A 533 29.93 7.92 -15.86
CA PHE A 533 28.75 7.04 -15.01
C PHE A 533 27.01 7.31 -14.83
N ARG A 534 25.75 6.91 -14.10
CA ARG A 534 24.90 6.32 -12.76
C ARG A 534 23.31 5.51 -12.48
N PRO A 535 21.99 5.83 -11.84
CA PRO A 535 20.84 5.03 -10.89
C PRO A 535 19.06 4.86 -10.85
N SER A 536 18.11 4.36 -9.82
CA SER A 536 16.48 3.90 -9.75
C SER A 536 15.17 3.89 -8.52
N PRO A 537 13.97 3.03 -8.18
CA PRO A 537 12.37 3.21 -7.67
C PRO A 537 11.31 2.44 -6.46
N VAL A 538 9.81 2.36 -6.31
CA VAL A 538 8.69 2.00 -5.08
C VAL A 538 7.00 1.46 -5.07
N SER A 539 6.02 1.17 -3.98
CA SER A 539 4.47 0.48 -3.79
C SER A 539 3.16 0.63 -2.60
N SER A 540 1.90 -0.12 -2.36
CA SER A 540 0.54 -0.01 -1.36
C SER A 540 -0.70 -1.12 -0.92
N GLN A 541 -1.75 -0.98 0.07
CA GLN A 541 -3.05 -1.86 0.46
C GLN A 541 -4.38 -1.30 1.29
N LEU A 542 -5.37 -2.08 1.94
CA LEU A 542 -6.87 -1.79 2.29
C LEU A 542 -7.54 -2.19 3.71
N CYS A 543 -8.78 -1.73 4.10
CA CYS A 543 -9.58 -1.95 5.41
C CYS A 543 -11.17 -2.10 5.23
N LEU A 544 -12.23 -2.10 6.15
CA LEU A 544 -12.58 -1.94 7.63
C LEU A 544 -14.10 -2.36 8.00
N PRO A 545 -14.59 -2.65 9.27
CA PRO A 545 -15.99 -3.13 9.64
C PRO A 545 -16.82 -2.52 10.88
N LYS A 546 -18.09 -2.96 11.18
CA LYS A 546 -19.05 -2.62 12.35
C LYS A 546 -20.34 -3.54 12.41
N PRO A 547 -21.39 -3.44 13.32
CA PRO A 547 -21.53 -3.37 14.80
C PRO A 547 -22.58 -4.38 15.43
N GLY A 548 -22.90 -4.32 16.75
CA GLY A 548 -24.04 -5.03 17.40
C GLY A 548 -24.16 -4.82 18.94
N GLU A 549 -25.36 -4.91 19.51
CA GLU A 549 -25.71 -4.55 20.92
C GLU A 549 -26.91 -5.42 21.44
N ASN A 550 -27.49 -5.34 22.67
CA ASN A 550 -27.35 -4.43 23.83
C ASN A 550 -27.52 -5.19 25.20
N ASN A 551 -28.35 -4.76 26.17
CA ASN A 551 -28.30 -5.15 27.61
C ASN A 551 -29.69 -5.35 28.30
N SER A 552 -29.71 -6.00 29.50
CA SER A 552 -30.71 -5.94 30.62
C SER A 552 -31.30 -7.27 31.13
N ARG A 553 -31.04 -7.63 32.40
CA ARG A 553 -32.07 -7.69 33.47
C ARG A 553 -31.43 -7.61 34.86
#